data_AF-A0A389MHT8-F1
#
_entry.id   AF-A0A389MHT8-F1
#
_cell.length_a   1.000
_cell.length_b   1.000
_cell.length_c   1.000
_cell.angle_alpha   90.00
_cell.angle_beta   90.00
_cell.angle_gamma   90.00
#
_symmetry.space_group_name_H-M   'P 1'
#
loop_
_entity.id
_entity.type
_entity.pdbx_description
1 polymer ?
#
loop_
_entity_poly.entity_id
_entity_poly.type
_entity_poly.pdbx_seq_one_letter_code
_entity_poly.pdbx_strand_id
1 'polypeptide(L)' 'MEISPIHTKTDYKATLKRESALIDLDPKRGSVEGEQLEVLGTLVEVYEAKH' A
#
# COMPACT_ATOMS: atom_id res chain seq x y z
N MET A 1 2.71 -0.01 -13.20
CA MET A 1 2.34 -0.06 -11.78
C MET A 1 1.39 -1.24 -11.64
N GLU A 2 1.80 -2.30 -10.94
CA GLU A 2 0.96 -3.48 -10.72
C GLU A 2 0.50 -3.46 -9.26
N ILE A 3 -0.77 -3.11 -9.03
CA ILE A 3 -1.42 -3.18 -7.71
C ILE A 3 -2.43 -4.33 -7.75
N SER A 4 -2.40 -5.17 -6.72
CA SER A 4 -3.32 -6.30 -6.57
C SER A 4 -4.08 -6.20 -5.25
N PRO A 5 -5.32 -6.75 -5.18
CA PRO A 5 -6.08 -6.78 -3.92
C PRO A 5 -5.38 -7.59 -2.83
N ILE A 6 -5.72 -7.31 -1.57
CA ILE A 6 -5.26 -8.06 -0.40
C ILE A 6 -6.30 -9.12 -0.03
N HIS A 7 -5.99 -10.39 -0.31
CA HIS A 7 -6.88 -11.51 0.04
C HIS A 7 -6.39 -12.33 1.23
N THR A 8 -5.07 -12.39 1.40
CA THR A 8 -4.42 -13.22 2.42
C THR A 8 -3.53 -12.39 3.34
N LYS A 9 -3.17 -12.96 4.49
CA LYS A 9 -2.15 -12.37 5.38
C LYS A 9 -0.79 -12.20 4.69
N THR A 10 -0.49 -13.03 3.70
CA THR A 10 0.76 -12.91 2.91
C THR A 10 0.71 -11.67 2.03
N ASP A 11 -0.41 -11.43 1.34
CA ASP A 11 -0.62 -10.23 0.54
C ASP A 11 -0.54 -8.98 1.41
N TYR A 12 -1.17 -9.02 2.59
CA TYR A 12 -1.15 -7.93 3.55
C TYR A 12 0.28 -7.55 3.96
N LYS A 13 1.09 -8.53 4.37
CA LYS A 13 2.50 -8.30 4.73
C LYS A 13 3.32 -7.79 3.55
N ALA A 14 3.06 -8.28 2.34
CA ALA A 14 3.74 -7.81 1.15
C ALA A 14 3.37 -6.34 0.83
N THR A 15 2.12 -5.96 1.00
CA THR A 15 1.65 -4.58 0.85
C THR A 15 2.27 -3.66 1.89
N LEU A 16 2.25 -4.02 3.18
CA LEU A 16 2.89 -3.22 4.24
C LEU A 16 4.38 -2.99 3.98
N LYS A 17 5.10 -4.01 3.47
CA LYS A 17 6.52 -3.85 3.13
C LYS A 17 6.73 -2.82 2.02
N ARG A 18 5.85 -2.79 1.02
CA ARG A 18 5.91 -1.80 -0.06
C ARG A 18 5.53 -0.41 0.43
N GLU A 19 4.48 -0.32 1.24
CA GLU A 19 4.03 0.93 1.85
C GLU A 19 5.14 1.54 2.70
N SER A 20 5.79 0.75 3.57
CA SER A 20 6.94 1.19 4.36
C SER A 20 8.08 1.73 3.49
N ALA A 21 8.42 1.05 2.39
CA ALA A 21 9.47 1.51 1.49
C ALA A 21 9.11 2.83 0.78
N LEU A 22 7.82 3.05 0.50
CA LEU A 22 7.33 4.31 -0.06
C LEU A 22 7.30 5.43 0.99
N ILE A 23 6.95 5.14 2.23
CA ILE A 23 7.04 6.12 3.33
C ILE A 23 8.49 6.57 3.52
N ASP A 24 9.44 5.62 3.54
CA ASP A 24 10.87 5.91 3.67
C ASP A 24 11.41 6.74 2.48
N LEU A 25 10.80 6.62 1.31
CA LEU A 25 11.15 7.39 0.11
C LEU A 25 10.66 8.85 0.18
N ASP A 26 9.69 9.16 1.04
CA ASP A 26 9.03 10.47 1.17
C ASP A 26 8.63 11.09 -0.20
N PRO A 27 7.81 10.39 -0.99
CA PRO A 27 7.48 10.82 -2.33
C PRO A 27 6.65 12.10 -2.31
N LYS A 28 6.87 12.95 -3.32
CA LYS A 28 6.06 14.16 -3.49
C LYS A 28 4.61 13.78 -3.74
N ARG A 29 3.70 14.53 -3.14
CA ARG A 29 2.27 14.46 -3.47
C ARG A 29 2.06 14.63 -4.98
N GLY A 30 1.25 13.74 -5.56
CA GLY A 30 0.98 13.69 -7.00
C GLY A 30 2.10 13.11 -7.86
N SER A 31 3.18 12.56 -7.27
CA SER A 31 4.09 11.67 -7.99
C SER A 31 3.48 10.27 -8.10
N VAL A 32 4.00 9.46 -9.03
CA VAL A 32 3.55 8.07 -9.22
C VAL A 32 3.69 7.26 -7.92
N GLU A 33 4.79 7.46 -7.19
CA GLU A 33 5.06 6.82 -5.91
C GLU A 33 4.13 7.34 -4.79
N GLY A 34 3.79 8.62 -4.80
CA GLY A 34 2.84 9.21 -3.87
C GLY A 34 1.42 8.69 -4.10
N GLU A 35 0.97 8.63 -5.34
CA GLU A 35 -0.31 8.01 -5.71
C GLU A 35 -0.35 6.53 -5.34
N GLN A 36 0.78 5.81 -5.54
CA GLN A 36 0.89 4.42 -5.11
C GLN A 36 0.73 4.28 -3.60
N LEU A 37 1.37 5.14 -2.82
CA LEU A 37 1.29 5.12 -1.36
C LEU A 37 -0.17 5.30 -0.89
N GLU A 38 -0.90 6.25 -1.48
CA GLU A 38 -2.31 6.48 -1.17
C GLU A 38 -3.20 5.26 -1.46
N VAL A 39 -3.00 4.62 -2.60
CA VAL A 39 -3.78 3.43 -2.98
C VAL A 39 -3.45 2.23 -2.07
N LEU A 40 -2.17 1.99 -1.77
CA LEU A 40 -1.77 0.88 -0.90
C LEU A 40 -2.31 1.06 0.52
N GLY A 41 -2.26 2.28 1.07
CA GLY A 41 -2.83 2.58 2.39
C GLY A 41 -4.34 2.31 2.43
N THR A 42 -5.08 2.68 1.37
CA THR A 42 -6.52 2.39 1.26
C THR A 42 -6.80 0.87 1.25
N LEU A 43 -5.98 0.09 0.54
CA LEU A 43 -6.14 -1.38 0.48
C LEU A 43 -5.88 -2.03 1.85
N VAL A 44 -4.88 -1.52 2.57
CA VAL A 44 -4.54 -1.95 3.93
C VAL A 44 -5.70 -1.67 4.89
N GLU A 45 -6.22 -0.44 4.90
CA GLU A 45 -7.36 -0.04 5.75
C GLU A 45 -8.58 -0.94 5.51
N VAL A 46 -8.94 -1.19 4.25
CA VAL A 46 -10.08 -2.05 3.90
C VAL A 46 -9.86 -3.50 4.33
N TYR A 47 -8.63 -4.01 4.26
CA TYR A 47 -8.33 -5.37 4.70
C TYR A 47 -8.44 -5.50 6.22
N GLU A 48 -7.89 -4.54 6.97
CA GLU A 48 -7.93 -4.47 8.43
C GLU A 48 -9.36 -4.28 8.95
N ALA A 49 -10.20 -3.48 8.29
CA ALA A 49 -11.60 -3.33 8.69
C ALA A 49 -12.41 -4.64 8.58
N LYS A 50 -11.94 -5.60 7.78
CA LYS A 50 -12.61 -6.90 7.54
C LYS A 50 -12.08 -8.04 8.40
N HIS A 51 -10.94 -7.89 9.08
CA HIS A 51 -10.23 -8.96 9.80
C HIS A 51 -9.85 -8.55 11.21
#